data_AF-T0PR21-F1
#
_entry.id   AF-T0PR21-F1
#
_cell.length_a   1.000
_cell.length_b   1.000
_cell.length_c   1.000
_cell.angle_alpha   90.00
_cell.angle_beta   90.00
_cell.angle_gamma   90.00
#
_symmetry.space_group_name_H-M   'P 1'
#
loop_
_entity.id
_entity.type
_entity.pdbx_description
1 polymer ?
#
loop_
_entity_poly.entity_id
_entity_poly.type
_entity_poly.pdbx_seq_one_letter_code
_entity_poly.pdbx_strand_id
1 'polypeptide(L)'
;MNECAVSCRFHVSYCSHDSVFQPKYTRYQKAGKVKVLRCFPHCCPRHVYYRYCGTPITVHTEMPHAPKPTTAYVSLLHLAPSLEAEWALGDVIDPVDVDRLTRDAGSSWYVGHQKLEQQNVVSSVFNQDLAAGWTYGWTSGRSQAVRDCQHHVKVYIFDVSATSWRVVAKVLSPGFKIETYRNATKATMSSTLSLPAQMASTSHLLSLSSKNMIAPESPRHVSSRTQLMANHLGILVLFLQLMPTECTSSEWSSRLLQHITGRPPTLDDAGSLFATSPETDNLSASSLQPLRALASSWLVHLFHPHNMGQYEAVVMAHRDCICDKAELTAAYNDCVHLLYRISETFFKTDAATCTGDFAKTIAHYCPFLEGALEAHLKREGYFKFHALVAHFREVALSATPQHEQKPTTSGISGDWVVCLAKSHLTPALALSVTAAAHWATLLSACHVIHCEHELLVQSKWKLYPSAPSHFILDNRPRVLRTFPNGESTMTGHGCTLDGDYVGYTSSDAVHVTCYRYNVEANEGYRVTFCLRARHDDALLVQLQSQRVVLPAINDVLLYMTARDRMALWSATQIEDVMHGELIYQDAKAAPGMVEL
;
A
#
# COMPACT_ATOMS: atom_id res chain seq x y z
N MET A 1 14.32 54.47 -5.96
CA MET A 1 13.41 53.68 -5.11
C MET A 1 13.54 52.23 -5.58
N ASN A 2 13.79 51.28 -4.68
CA ASN A 2 14.02 49.88 -5.06
C ASN A 2 12.75 49.28 -5.68
N GLU A 3 12.75 49.07 -7.00
CA GLU A 3 11.67 48.39 -7.74
C GLU A 3 11.76 46.85 -7.65
N CYS A 4 12.66 46.32 -6.82
CA CYS A 4 12.83 44.88 -6.63
C CYS A 4 11.64 44.26 -5.89
N ALA A 5 11.33 43.00 -6.22
CA ALA A 5 10.29 42.22 -5.57
C ALA A 5 10.51 42.10 -4.05
N VAL A 6 9.41 42.04 -3.30
CA VAL A 6 9.39 41.84 -1.84
C VAL A 6 9.76 40.40 -1.51
N SER A 7 9.20 39.45 -2.24
CA SER A 7 9.49 38.01 -2.07
C SER A 7 9.42 37.27 -3.40
N CYS A 8 10.20 36.20 -3.52
CA CYS A 8 10.21 35.33 -4.70
C CYS A 8 10.44 33.89 -4.26
N ARG A 9 9.47 33.01 -4.50
CA ARG A 9 9.49 31.62 -4.01
C ARG A 9 8.92 30.63 -5.01
N PHE A 10 9.45 29.42 -4.99
CA PHE A 10 8.84 28.30 -5.69
C PHE A 10 7.49 27.95 -5.07
N HIS A 11 6.53 27.61 -5.91
CA HIS A 11 5.18 27.26 -5.50
C HIS A 11 4.69 26.03 -6.26
N VAL A 12 3.97 25.14 -5.56
CA VAL A 12 3.34 23.96 -6.15
C VAL A 12 1.97 23.78 -5.52
N SER A 13 0.91 23.96 -6.31
CA SER A 13 -0.48 23.98 -5.81
C SER A 13 -1.06 22.60 -5.43
N TYR A 14 -0.36 21.49 -5.76
CA TYR A 14 -0.91 20.12 -5.66
C TYR A 14 0.10 19.11 -5.06
N CYS A 15 0.92 19.54 -4.11
CA CYS A 15 1.99 18.72 -3.53
C CYS A 15 1.94 18.75 -2.00
N SER A 16 2.01 17.59 -1.37
CA SER A 16 2.07 17.41 0.10
C SER A 16 3.50 17.22 0.61
N HIS A 17 4.53 17.45 -0.23
CA HIS A 17 5.93 17.36 0.20
C HIS A 17 6.39 18.70 0.77
N ASP A 18 7.18 18.64 1.85
CA ASP A 18 7.75 19.83 2.50
C ASP A 18 8.74 20.61 1.61
N SER A 19 9.26 19.99 0.54
CA SER A 19 10.19 20.62 -0.41
C SER A 19 9.77 20.36 -1.86
N VAL A 20 9.81 21.43 -2.67
CA VAL A 20 9.59 21.37 -4.13
C VAL A 20 10.70 20.56 -4.83
N PHE A 21 11.92 20.63 -4.31
CA PHE A 21 13.09 19.98 -4.91
C PHE A 21 13.61 18.83 -4.03
N GLN A 22 14.05 17.78 -4.70
CA GLN A 22 14.73 16.64 -4.11
C GLN A 22 16.24 16.88 -4.14
N PRO A 23 17.00 16.39 -3.15
CA PRO A 23 18.45 16.57 -3.10
C PRO A 23 19.20 15.82 -4.21
N LYS A 24 18.51 14.93 -4.94
CA LYS A 24 19.10 14.04 -5.94
C LYS A 24 18.13 13.76 -7.06
N TYR A 25 18.63 13.76 -8.29
CA TYR A 25 17.88 13.37 -9.48
C TYR A 25 18.65 12.40 -10.35
N THR A 26 17.91 11.57 -11.08
CA THR A 26 18.48 10.72 -12.13
C THR A 26 18.21 11.33 -13.50
N ARG A 27 19.12 11.05 -14.43
CA ARG A 27 19.03 11.55 -15.80
C ARG A 27 19.20 10.40 -16.78
N TYR A 28 18.42 10.41 -17.85
CA TYR A 28 18.51 9.42 -18.92
C TYR A 28 18.50 10.06 -20.30
N GLN A 29 18.83 9.28 -21.33
CA GLN A 29 18.93 9.73 -22.71
C GLN A 29 17.73 9.21 -23.52
N LYS A 30 17.04 10.13 -24.21
CA LYS A 30 15.96 9.84 -25.17
C LYS A 30 16.52 9.45 -26.54
N ALA A 31 15.69 8.84 -27.38
CA ALA A 31 15.85 8.84 -28.83
C ALA A 31 16.19 10.26 -29.34
N GLY A 32 17.19 10.38 -30.20
CA GLY A 32 17.74 11.68 -30.64
C GLY A 32 18.84 12.28 -29.75
N LYS A 33 19.41 11.52 -28.80
CA LYS A 33 20.53 11.92 -27.91
C LYS A 33 20.22 13.06 -26.92
N VAL A 34 18.96 13.45 -26.76
CA VAL A 34 18.54 14.46 -25.78
C VAL A 34 18.50 13.85 -24.37
N LYS A 35 19.11 14.52 -23.39
CA LYS A 35 19.14 14.06 -21.99
C LYS A 35 18.05 14.77 -21.17
N VAL A 36 17.32 14.03 -20.34
CA VAL A 36 16.17 14.53 -19.57
C VAL A 36 16.27 14.08 -18.11
N LEU A 37 15.95 14.98 -17.16
CA LEU A 37 15.82 14.67 -15.74
C LEU A 37 14.51 13.91 -15.46
N ARG A 38 14.58 12.89 -14.61
CA ARG A 38 13.41 12.09 -14.21
C ARG A 38 12.85 12.58 -12.88
N CYS A 39 11.52 12.65 -12.76
CA CYS A 39 10.83 13.17 -11.57
C CYS A 39 11.22 14.58 -11.16
N PHE A 40 11.53 15.44 -12.13
CA PHE A 40 11.93 16.81 -11.83
C PHE A 40 10.73 17.78 -11.91
N PRO A 41 10.56 18.72 -10.96
CA PRO A 41 11.23 18.79 -9.65
C PRO A 41 10.72 17.71 -8.67
N HIS A 42 9.51 17.18 -8.89
CA HIS A 42 8.97 15.97 -8.29
C HIS A 42 7.81 15.43 -9.15
N CYS A 43 7.26 14.27 -8.76
CA CYS A 43 6.29 13.50 -9.53
C CYS A 43 4.82 13.66 -9.09
N CYS A 44 4.47 14.68 -8.28
CA CYS A 44 3.09 14.90 -7.84
C CYS A 44 2.13 15.33 -8.97
N PRO A 45 0.82 15.06 -8.85
CA PRO A 45 0.20 14.20 -7.85
C PRO A 45 0.46 12.69 -8.12
N ARG A 46 1.02 12.32 -9.29
CA ARG A 46 1.20 10.92 -9.68
C ARG A 46 2.45 10.69 -10.52
N HIS A 47 3.29 9.74 -10.11
CA HIS A 47 4.42 9.26 -10.92
C HIS A 47 3.94 8.48 -12.15
N VAL A 48 4.58 8.70 -13.30
CA VAL A 48 4.30 7.97 -14.55
C VAL A 48 5.57 7.23 -14.98
N TYR A 49 5.46 5.91 -15.15
CA TYR A 49 6.59 5.03 -15.40
C TYR A 49 7.07 5.01 -16.86
N TYR A 50 6.14 5.19 -17.82
CA TYR A 50 6.41 5.04 -19.26
C TYR A 50 6.59 6.37 -20.01
N ARG A 51 6.37 7.51 -19.35
CA ARG A 51 6.57 8.88 -19.90
C ARG A 51 7.44 9.72 -18.94
N TYR A 52 7.86 10.89 -19.40
CA TYR A 52 8.57 11.86 -18.55
C TYR A 52 7.63 12.29 -17.42
N CYS A 53 7.91 11.83 -16.21
CA CYS A 53 7.22 12.25 -15.01
C CYS A 53 7.96 13.42 -14.36
N GLY A 54 7.19 14.36 -13.83
CA GLY A 54 7.66 15.67 -13.41
C GLY A 54 6.47 16.62 -13.30
N THR A 55 6.73 17.83 -12.86
CA THR A 55 5.71 18.89 -12.75
C THR A 55 6.24 20.19 -13.35
N PRO A 56 5.35 21.08 -13.84
CA PRO A 56 5.74 22.45 -14.15
C PRO A 56 6.26 23.14 -12.88
N ILE A 57 7.26 23.99 -13.03
CA ILE A 57 7.74 24.82 -11.91
C ILE A 57 6.96 26.13 -11.96
N THR A 58 6.33 26.50 -10.84
CA THR A 58 5.72 27.81 -10.69
C THR A 58 6.52 28.61 -9.68
N VAL A 59 6.76 29.89 -9.97
CA VAL A 59 7.38 30.84 -9.05
C VAL A 59 6.40 31.97 -8.80
N HIS A 60 6.12 32.23 -7.52
CA HIS A 60 5.33 33.39 -7.09
C HIS A 60 6.29 34.52 -6.71
N THR A 61 6.09 35.67 -7.33
CA THR A 61 6.88 36.88 -7.08
C THR A 61 5.95 37.98 -6.59
N GLU A 62 6.17 38.42 -5.36
CA GLU A 62 5.40 39.49 -4.73
C GLU A 62 6.04 40.84 -5.05
N MET A 63 5.29 41.70 -5.73
CA MET A 63 5.78 43.01 -6.16
C MET A 63 5.50 44.08 -5.09
N PRO A 64 6.42 45.05 -4.89
CA PRO A 64 6.28 46.10 -3.88
C PRO A 64 5.11 47.06 -4.16
N HIS A 65 4.65 47.12 -5.42
CA HIS A 65 3.55 47.94 -5.87
C HIS A 65 2.65 47.11 -6.80
N ALA A 66 1.51 47.70 -7.21
CA ALA A 66 0.65 47.08 -8.21
C ALA A 66 1.47 46.69 -9.44
N PRO A 67 1.47 45.40 -9.83
CA PRO A 67 2.31 44.92 -10.91
C PRO A 67 1.90 45.53 -12.25
N LYS A 68 2.91 45.86 -13.08
CA LYS A 68 2.74 46.20 -14.49
C LYS A 68 2.01 45.06 -15.25
N PRO A 69 1.46 45.32 -16.46
CA PRO A 69 0.95 44.25 -17.32
C PRO A 69 1.99 43.13 -17.50
N THR A 70 1.54 41.89 -17.66
CA THR A 70 2.42 40.71 -17.79
C THR A 70 3.46 40.84 -18.91
N THR A 71 3.15 41.61 -19.97
CA THR A 71 4.04 41.91 -21.09
C THR A 71 5.26 42.75 -20.72
N ALA A 72 5.23 43.42 -19.57
CA ALA A 72 6.39 44.15 -19.03
C ALA A 72 7.39 43.23 -18.33
N TYR A 73 7.07 41.93 -18.18
CA TYR A 73 7.92 40.98 -17.49
C TYR A 73 8.35 39.83 -18.39
N VAL A 74 9.61 39.43 -18.25
CA VAL A 74 10.13 38.18 -18.80
C VAL A 74 10.69 37.36 -17.63
N SER A 75 10.44 36.06 -17.62
CA SER A 75 10.99 35.17 -16.60
C SER A 75 11.79 34.05 -17.26
N LEU A 76 13.01 33.83 -16.76
CA LEU A 76 13.90 32.78 -17.24
C LEU A 76 14.23 31.82 -16.10
N LEU A 77 14.19 30.51 -16.39
CA LEU A 77 14.66 29.45 -15.51
C LEU A 77 15.94 28.87 -16.09
N HIS A 78 16.99 28.87 -15.28
CA HIS A 78 18.30 28.34 -15.59
C HIS A 78 18.57 27.11 -14.73
N LEU A 79 18.70 25.97 -15.39
CA LEU A 79 19.12 24.72 -14.78
C LEU A 79 20.62 24.56 -15.03
N ALA A 80 21.44 24.65 -13.99
CA ALA A 80 22.89 24.78 -14.12
C ALA A 80 23.69 24.22 -12.93
N PRO A 81 24.98 23.86 -13.13
CA PRO A 81 25.91 23.60 -12.05
C PRO A 81 26.09 24.84 -11.13
N SER A 82 26.44 24.60 -9.87
CA SER A 82 26.63 25.66 -8.86
C SER A 82 27.70 26.69 -9.23
N LEU A 83 28.72 26.29 -9.99
CA LEU A 83 29.83 27.14 -10.40
C LEU A 83 29.52 28.06 -11.60
N GLU A 84 28.35 27.91 -12.23
CA GLU A 84 27.95 28.76 -13.37
C GLU A 84 27.54 30.15 -12.88
N ALA A 85 28.05 31.18 -13.57
CA ALA A 85 27.82 32.58 -13.22
C ALA A 85 26.33 32.91 -13.11
N GLU A 86 25.99 33.84 -12.23
CA GLU A 86 24.62 34.22 -11.92
C GLU A 86 24.42 35.71 -12.13
N TRP A 87 23.22 36.10 -12.55
CA TRP A 87 22.81 37.50 -12.50
C TRP A 87 22.42 37.89 -11.08
N ALA A 88 22.79 39.10 -10.69
CA ALA A 88 22.42 39.71 -9.43
C ALA A 88 21.12 40.51 -9.57
N LEU A 89 20.46 40.79 -8.44
CA LEU A 89 19.31 41.69 -8.42
C LEU A 89 19.74 43.09 -8.86
N GLY A 90 18.99 43.69 -9.77
CA GLY A 90 19.26 45.01 -10.32
C GLY A 90 20.13 45.03 -11.58
N ASP A 91 20.76 43.91 -11.95
CA ASP A 91 21.55 43.79 -13.17
C ASP A 91 20.71 44.13 -14.40
N VAL A 92 21.32 44.85 -15.34
CA VAL A 92 20.70 45.22 -16.62
C VAL A 92 21.44 44.48 -17.72
N ILE A 93 20.70 43.69 -18.49
CA ILE A 93 21.22 42.89 -19.59
C ILE A 93 20.51 43.24 -20.89
N ASP A 94 21.18 42.98 -22.01
CA ASP A 94 20.55 43.05 -23.32
C ASP A 94 19.50 41.92 -23.46
N PRO A 95 18.42 42.13 -24.24
CA PRO A 95 17.44 41.09 -24.50
C PRO A 95 18.09 39.81 -25.05
N VAL A 96 17.81 38.68 -24.40
CA VAL A 96 18.50 37.42 -24.69
C VAL A 96 17.63 36.46 -25.49
N ASP A 97 18.22 35.85 -26.52
CA ASP A 97 17.63 34.75 -27.27
C ASP A 97 17.90 33.41 -26.53
N VAL A 98 16.85 32.83 -25.95
CA VAL A 98 16.92 31.61 -25.14
C VAL A 98 17.33 30.38 -25.95
N ASP A 99 17.01 30.33 -27.24
CA ASP A 99 17.43 29.24 -28.12
C ASP A 99 18.94 29.29 -28.39
N ARG A 100 19.56 30.48 -28.33
CA ARG A 100 21.03 30.61 -28.37
C ARG A 100 21.65 30.20 -27.05
N LEU A 101 21.09 30.64 -25.91
CA LEU A 101 21.59 30.26 -24.58
C LEU A 101 21.63 28.74 -24.35
N THR A 102 20.68 28.01 -24.91
CA THR A 102 20.55 26.56 -24.71
C THR A 102 21.48 25.74 -25.62
N ARG A 103 21.97 26.30 -26.74
CA ARG A 103 22.82 25.59 -27.70
C ARG A 103 24.29 25.51 -27.31
N ASP A 104 24.77 26.49 -26.51
CA ASP A 104 26.21 26.69 -26.30
C ASP A 104 26.72 26.23 -24.92
N ALA A 105 25.83 25.87 -23.98
CA ALA A 105 26.22 25.54 -22.62
C ALA A 105 25.66 24.19 -22.18
N GLY A 106 26.43 23.43 -21.40
CA GLY A 106 25.95 22.22 -20.71
C GLY A 106 24.87 22.47 -19.64
N SER A 107 24.19 23.61 -19.68
CA SER A 107 23.06 24.01 -18.87
C SER A 107 21.77 24.02 -19.70
N SER A 108 20.63 24.38 -19.12
CA SER A 108 19.37 24.43 -19.86
C SER A 108 18.53 25.61 -19.41
N TRP A 109 17.95 26.32 -20.39
CA TRP A 109 17.18 27.53 -20.17
C TRP A 109 15.73 27.32 -20.59
N TYR A 110 14.81 27.89 -19.82
CA TYR A 110 13.37 27.82 -20.07
C TYR A 110 12.75 29.21 -19.92
N VAL A 111 11.91 29.58 -20.87
CA VAL A 111 11.06 30.77 -20.77
C VAL A 111 9.84 30.42 -19.92
N GLY A 112 9.49 31.29 -18.99
CA GLY A 112 8.26 31.17 -18.21
C GLY A 112 7.12 31.99 -18.82
N HIS A 113 5.89 31.59 -18.51
CA HIS A 113 4.68 32.32 -18.84
C HIS A 113 4.16 33.05 -17.61
N GLN A 114 3.98 34.37 -17.73
CA GLN A 114 3.58 35.24 -16.64
C GLN A 114 2.06 35.31 -16.53
N LYS A 115 1.55 35.21 -15.31
CA LYS A 115 0.15 35.41 -14.96
C LYS A 115 0.08 36.39 -13.79
N LEU A 116 -0.85 37.33 -13.88
CA LEU A 116 -1.19 38.22 -12.77
C LEU A 116 -2.15 37.47 -11.84
N GLU A 117 -1.75 37.31 -10.59
CA GLU A 117 -2.60 36.78 -9.53
C GLU A 117 -3.19 37.92 -8.70
N GLN A 118 -4.12 37.60 -7.80
CA GLN A 118 -4.63 38.55 -6.81
C GLN A 118 -3.50 38.96 -5.83
N GLN A 119 -3.60 40.17 -5.23
CA GLN A 119 -2.67 40.66 -4.19
C GLN A 119 -1.22 40.98 -4.63
N ASN A 120 -1.01 41.68 -5.75
CA ASN A 120 0.32 42.11 -6.24
C ASN A 120 1.31 40.98 -6.54
N VAL A 121 0.84 39.77 -6.79
CA VAL A 121 1.69 38.61 -7.11
C VAL A 121 1.73 38.37 -8.62
N VAL A 122 2.93 38.19 -9.16
CA VAL A 122 3.17 37.69 -10.53
C VAL A 122 3.60 36.23 -10.45
N SER A 123 2.84 35.36 -11.08
CA SER A 123 3.14 33.92 -11.20
C SER A 123 3.85 33.63 -12.50
N SER A 124 5.04 33.03 -12.44
CA SER A 124 5.81 32.58 -13.60
C SER A 124 5.79 31.06 -13.69
N VAL A 125 5.18 30.51 -14.74
CA VAL A 125 5.04 29.06 -14.95
C VAL A 125 6.02 28.58 -16.03
N PHE A 126 6.84 27.58 -15.71
CA PHE A 126 7.86 27.03 -16.61
C PHE A 126 7.51 25.59 -17.01
N ASN A 127 7.67 25.29 -18.30
CA ASN A 127 7.47 23.96 -18.89
C ASN A 127 6.06 23.39 -18.62
N GLN A 128 5.02 24.19 -18.85
CA GLN A 128 3.63 23.89 -18.49
C GLN A 128 3.12 22.57 -19.07
N ASP A 129 3.41 22.29 -20.34
CA ASP A 129 2.89 21.10 -21.03
C ASP A 129 3.78 19.86 -20.84
N LEU A 130 4.98 20.03 -20.28
CA LEU A 130 6.00 18.98 -20.09
C LEU A 130 6.27 18.14 -21.35
N ALA A 131 5.98 18.66 -22.56
CA ALA A 131 5.99 17.90 -23.80
C ALA A 131 7.34 17.23 -24.10
N ALA A 132 8.44 17.90 -23.74
CA ALA A 132 9.80 17.40 -23.87
C ALA A 132 10.43 16.92 -22.53
N GLY A 133 9.69 17.01 -21.42
CA GLY A 133 10.23 16.89 -20.07
C GLY A 133 11.23 18.00 -19.72
N TRP A 134 11.99 17.81 -18.65
CA TRP A 134 13.06 18.72 -18.24
C TRP A 134 14.39 18.28 -18.86
N THR A 135 14.71 18.82 -20.03
CA THR A 135 16.00 18.60 -20.70
C THR A 135 17.16 19.17 -19.87
N TYR A 136 18.27 18.42 -19.82
CA TYR A 136 19.47 18.87 -19.14
C TYR A 136 20.76 18.33 -19.77
N GLY A 137 21.47 19.22 -20.47
CA GLY A 137 22.60 18.90 -21.35
C GLY A 137 23.93 18.53 -20.67
N TRP A 138 24.07 18.75 -19.36
CA TRP A 138 25.35 18.64 -18.63
C TRP A 138 26.15 17.35 -18.90
N THR A 139 27.47 17.42 -19.00
CA THR A 139 28.26 16.21 -19.28
C THR A 139 28.90 15.69 -18.01
N SER A 140 28.50 14.47 -17.60
CA SER A 140 29.07 13.79 -16.44
C SER A 140 30.46 13.25 -16.79
N GLY A 141 31.46 13.55 -15.96
CA GLY A 141 32.85 13.09 -16.07
C GLY A 141 33.24 12.09 -14.96
N ARG A 142 34.40 11.44 -15.09
CA ARG A 142 34.88 10.41 -14.13
C ARG A 142 35.45 10.99 -12.83
N SER A 143 35.78 12.28 -12.79
CA SER A 143 36.39 12.93 -11.62
C SER A 143 35.40 13.08 -10.46
N GLN A 144 35.92 13.00 -9.23
CA GLN A 144 35.12 13.13 -8.01
C GLN A 144 34.47 14.52 -7.91
N ALA A 145 35.20 15.58 -8.29
CA ALA A 145 34.70 16.95 -8.34
C ALA A 145 33.47 17.13 -9.25
N VAL A 146 33.39 16.37 -10.35
CA VAL A 146 32.24 16.41 -11.27
C VAL A 146 31.06 15.59 -10.73
N ARG A 147 31.30 14.57 -9.90
CA ARG A 147 30.23 13.77 -9.25
C ARG A 147 29.64 14.44 -8.00
N ASP A 148 30.43 15.23 -7.30
CA ASP A 148 29.99 15.99 -6.13
C ASP A 148 29.46 17.37 -6.47
N CYS A 149 29.49 17.74 -7.76
CA CYS A 149 28.94 18.98 -8.27
C CYS A 149 27.44 19.08 -7.92
N GLN A 150 27.08 20.17 -7.24
CA GLN A 150 25.70 20.53 -6.97
C GLN A 150 25.14 21.29 -8.16
N HIS A 151 23.86 21.09 -8.42
CA HIS A 151 23.10 21.75 -9.47
C HIS A 151 21.96 22.54 -8.83
N HIS A 152 21.58 23.63 -9.47
CA HIS A 152 20.52 24.50 -8.99
C HIS A 152 19.56 24.84 -10.12
N VAL A 153 18.31 25.10 -9.73
CA VAL A 153 17.38 25.89 -10.52
C VAL A 153 17.50 27.34 -10.06
N LYS A 154 17.83 28.21 -10.99
CA LYS A 154 17.89 29.65 -10.78
C LYS A 154 16.79 30.29 -11.61
N VAL A 155 15.84 30.95 -10.97
CA VAL A 155 14.78 31.67 -11.68
C VAL A 155 15.04 33.16 -11.56
N TYR A 156 15.00 33.86 -12.69
CA TYR A 156 15.17 35.30 -12.79
C TYR A 156 13.90 35.91 -13.36
N ILE A 157 13.40 36.95 -12.72
CA ILE A 157 12.28 37.77 -13.21
C ILE A 157 12.85 39.11 -13.63
N PHE A 158 12.54 39.51 -14.85
CA PHE A 158 13.01 40.74 -15.47
C PHE A 158 11.87 41.72 -15.65
N ASP A 159 12.12 42.99 -15.35
CA ASP A 159 11.34 44.11 -15.85
C ASP A 159 11.94 44.57 -17.17
N VAL A 160 11.10 44.61 -18.21
CA VAL A 160 11.52 44.72 -19.60
C VAL A 160 11.16 46.09 -20.14
N SER A 161 12.17 46.74 -20.72
CA SER A 161 12.01 47.92 -21.58
C SER A 161 12.32 47.55 -23.03
N ALA A 162 12.10 48.47 -23.96
CA ALA A 162 12.36 48.25 -25.38
C ALA A 162 13.80 47.85 -25.71
N THR A 163 14.77 48.22 -24.86
CA THR A 163 16.21 48.06 -25.14
C THR A 163 16.98 47.29 -24.08
N SER A 164 16.39 47.01 -22.92
CA SER A 164 17.10 46.35 -21.82
C SER A 164 16.17 45.60 -20.86
N TRP A 165 16.69 44.52 -20.28
CA TRP A 165 16.02 43.72 -19.26
C TRP A 165 16.71 43.91 -17.91
N ARG A 166 15.97 44.29 -16.87
CA ARG A 166 16.49 44.48 -15.52
C ARG A 166 16.03 43.35 -14.60
N VAL A 167 16.94 42.70 -13.88
CA VAL A 167 16.57 41.66 -12.90
C VAL A 167 15.85 42.31 -11.70
N VAL A 168 14.57 42.00 -11.50
CA VAL A 168 13.75 42.52 -10.38
C VAL A 168 13.47 41.47 -9.30
N ALA A 169 13.59 40.19 -9.62
CA ALA A 169 13.51 39.12 -8.63
C ALA A 169 14.38 37.92 -9.02
N LYS A 170 14.83 37.18 -8.03
CA LYS A 170 15.59 35.94 -8.20
C LYS A 170 15.25 34.95 -7.09
N VAL A 171 15.15 33.68 -7.44
CA VAL A 171 15.04 32.59 -6.47
C VAL A 171 15.92 31.41 -6.88
N LEU A 172 16.53 30.76 -5.90
CA LEU A 172 17.44 29.63 -6.10
C LEU A 172 16.87 28.40 -5.39
N SER A 173 16.88 27.24 -6.07
CA SER A 173 16.54 25.98 -5.41
C SER A 173 17.62 25.56 -4.43
N PRO A 174 17.30 24.68 -3.46
CA PRO A 174 18.33 23.86 -2.81
C PRO A 174 19.21 23.18 -3.86
N GLY A 175 20.48 22.97 -3.52
CA GLY A 175 21.41 22.24 -4.37
C GLY A 175 21.01 20.77 -4.47
N PHE A 176 21.05 20.21 -5.67
CA PHE A 176 20.85 18.78 -5.89
C PHE A 176 21.96 18.15 -6.72
N LYS A 177 22.21 16.87 -6.49
CA LYS A 177 23.18 16.07 -7.26
C LYS A 177 22.48 15.31 -8.39
N ILE A 178 23.20 15.09 -9.48
CA ILE A 178 22.75 14.21 -10.56
C ILE A 178 23.51 12.90 -10.48
N GLU A 179 22.79 11.84 -10.14
CA GLU A 179 23.36 10.52 -9.98
C GLU A 179 23.12 9.65 -11.22
N THR A 180 24.09 8.79 -11.52
CA THR A 180 23.86 7.69 -12.45
C THR A 180 22.93 6.68 -11.77
N TYR A 181 22.06 6.05 -12.55
CA TYR A 181 21.11 5.03 -12.06
C TYR A 181 21.76 3.91 -11.21
N ARG A 182 23.08 3.70 -11.36
CA ARG A 182 23.86 2.68 -10.64
C ARG A 182 24.33 3.10 -9.23
N ASN A 183 24.43 4.40 -8.94
CA ASN A 183 25.01 4.91 -7.68
C ASN A 183 23.97 5.40 -6.67
N ALA A 184 22.75 5.75 -7.10
CA ALA A 184 21.65 6.11 -6.22
C ALA A 184 21.30 5.02 -5.19
N THR A 185 21.64 3.77 -5.52
CA THR A 185 21.45 2.59 -4.66
C THR A 185 22.43 2.52 -3.48
N LYS A 186 23.53 3.29 -3.45
CA LYS A 186 24.60 3.15 -2.44
C LYS A 186 24.61 4.18 -1.30
N ALA A 187 23.99 5.35 -1.46
CA ALA A 187 24.16 6.48 -0.53
C ALA A 187 23.08 6.59 0.57
N THR A 188 22.01 5.79 0.51
CA THR A 188 20.90 5.78 1.49
C THR A 188 21.20 4.89 2.72
N MET A 189 22.44 4.41 2.88
CA MET A 189 22.82 3.40 3.89
C MET A 189 23.11 3.96 5.30
N SER A 190 22.86 5.25 5.59
CA SER A 190 23.34 5.86 6.84
C SER A 190 22.33 5.90 8.01
N SER A 191 21.14 5.33 7.88
CA SER A 191 20.18 5.20 9.00
C SER A 191 19.26 4.00 8.82
N THR A 192 19.83 2.84 8.49
CA THR A 192 19.07 1.63 8.16
C THR A 192 19.31 0.56 9.21
N LEU A 193 18.24 -0.17 9.59
CA LEU A 193 18.32 -1.42 10.33
C LEU A 193 19.41 -2.32 9.71
N SER A 194 20.40 -2.72 10.51
CA SER A 194 21.49 -3.59 10.07
C SER A 194 20.96 -4.99 9.76
N LEU A 195 20.54 -5.18 8.51
CA LEU A 195 20.23 -6.51 7.96
C LEU A 195 21.52 -7.32 7.81
N PRO A 196 21.47 -8.67 7.99
CA PRO A 196 22.59 -9.54 7.66
C PRO A 196 23.03 -9.37 6.19
N ALA A 197 24.31 -9.59 5.92
CA ALA A 197 24.92 -9.36 4.60
C ALA A 197 24.14 -10.06 3.46
N GLN A 198 23.98 -9.34 2.34
CA GLN A 198 23.37 -9.86 1.10
C GLN A 198 24.08 -11.14 0.64
N MET A 199 23.33 -12.24 0.52
CA MET A 199 23.87 -13.54 0.11
C MET A 199 23.09 -14.10 -1.07
N ALA A 200 23.81 -14.62 -2.07
CA ALA A 200 23.22 -15.15 -3.29
C ALA A 200 22.54 -16.50 -3.01
N SER A 201 21.21 -16.55 -3.09
CA SER A 201 20.46 -17.81 -3.10
C SER A 201 20.64 -18.54 -4.44
N THR A 202 20.95 -19.83 -4.37
CA THR A 202 21.04 -20.75 -5.52
C THR A 202 19.68 -21.31 -5.94
N SER A 203 18.58 -20.88 -5.31
CA SER A 203 17.24 -21.40 -5.55
C SER A 203 16.71 -21.07 -6.94
N HIS A 204 16.20 -22.09 -7.63
CA HIS A 204 15.57 -21.97 -8.94
C HIS A 204 14.16 -21.33 -8.87
N LEU A 205 13.52 -21.33 -7.70
CA LEU A 205 12.22 -20.69 -7.49
C LEU A 205 12.32 -19.18 -7.29
N LEU A 206 13.47 -18.71 -6.79
CA LEU A 206 13.75 -17.32 -6.42
C LEU A 206 14.79 -16.64 -7.33
N SER A 207 15.26 -17.32 -8.37
CA SER A 207 16.20 -16.76 -9.35
C SER A 207 15.86 -17.20 -10.77
N LEU A 208 16.08 -16.30 -11.75
CA LEU A 208 15.98 -16.66 -13.17
C LEU A 208 17.22 -17.48 -13.57
N SER A 209 17.01 -18.70 -14.08
CA SER A 209 18.08 -19.49 -14.70
C SER A 209 18.06 -19.30 -16.22
N SER A 210 19.24 -19.06 -16.82
CA SER A 210 19.42 -18.93 -18.27
C SER A 210 19.00 -20.18 -19.07
N LYS A 211 18.78 -21.33 -18.41
CA LYS A 211 18.35 -22.59 -19.03
C LYS A 211 16.84 -22.69 -19.28
N ASN A 212 16.02 -21.78 -18.74
CA ASN A 212 14.55 -21.80 -18.90
C ASN A 212 14.03 -20.84 -19.99
N MET A 213 14.89 -20.38 -20.91
CA MET A 213 14.52 -19.43 -21.97
C MET A 213 13.86 -20.08 -23.20
N ILE A 214 13.54 -21.38 -23.17
CA ILE A 214 12.88 -22.05 -24.29
C ILE A 214 11.77 -22.98 -23.75
N ALA A 215 10.55 -22.47 -23.71
CA ALA A 215 9.31 -23.25 -23.69
C ALA A 215 8.19 -22.41 -24.35
N PRO A 216 7.23 -23.05 -25.03
CA PRO A 216 6.59 -22.51 -26.24
C PRO A 216 5.61 -21.38 -25.96
N GLU A 217 5.41 -20.54 -26.99
CA GLU A 217 4.36 -19.54 -27.11
C GLU A 217 2.98 -20.22 -27.03
N SER A 218 2.50 -20.47 -25.81
CA SER A 218 1.09 -20.66 -25.54
C SER A 218 0.52 -19.32 -25.04
N PRO A 219 -0.64 -18.84 -25.52
CA PRO A 219 -1.31 -17.64 -25.01
C PRO A 219 -1.82 -17.79 -23.55
N ARG A 220 -1.29 -18.78 -22.81
CA ARG A 220 -1.79 -19.34 -21.54
C ARG A 220 -0.74 -19.31 -20.42
N HIS A 221 0.25 -18.41 -20.46
CA HIS A 221 1.37 -18.46 -19.53
C HIS A 221 1.59 -17.14 -18.79
N VAL A 222 1.45 -17.17 -17.46
CA VAL A 222 2.01 -16.13 -16.58
C VAL A 222 3.51 -16.07 -16.85
N SER A 223 4.05 -14.91 -17.19
CA SER A 223 5.48 -14.80 -17.52
C SER A 223 6.37 -15.27 -16.37
N SER A 224 7.52 -15.89 -16.69
CA SER A 224 8.47 -16.37 -15.66
C SER A 224 8.92 -15.27 -14.70
N ARG A 225 8.95 -14.01 -15.17
CA ARG A 225 9.20 -12.84 -14.33
C ARG A 225 8.09 -12.61 -13.30
N THR A 226 6.83 -12.75 -13.69
CA THR A 226 5.69 -12.57 -12.79
C THR A 226 5.58 -13.73 -11.80
N GLN A 227 5.84 -14.96 -12.25
CA GLN A 227 5.96 -16.12 -11.36
C GLN A 227 7.04 -15.88 -10.30
N LEU A 228 8.21 -15.37 -10.70
CA LEU A 228 9.28 -15.03 -9.77
C LEU A 228 8.85 -13.96 -8.75
N MET A 229 8.16 -12.91 -9.20
CA MET A 229 7.64 -11.87 -8.30
C MET A 229 6.63 -12.45 -7.29
N ALA A 230 5.72 -13.31 -7.75
CA ALA A 230 4.77 -14.00 -6.89
C ALA A 230 5.47 -14.93 -5.88
N ASN A 231 6.51 -15.65 -6.30
CA ASN A 231 7.29 -16.52 -5.43
C ASN A 231 8.01 -15.75 -4.33
N HIS A 232 8.63 -14.60 -4.65
CA HIS A 232 9.22 -13.73 -3.64
C HIS A 232 8.17 -13.29 -2.60
N LEU A 233 7.01 -12.79 -3.05
CA LEU A 233 5.91 -12.43 -2.14
C LEU A 233 5.44 -13.63 -1.33
N GLY A 234 5.40 -14.82 -1.93
CA GLY A 234 5.01 -16.05 -1.26
C GLY A 234 5.92 -16.43 -0.11
N ILE A 235 7.25 -16.31 -0.26
CA ILE A 235 8.18 -16.49 0.86
C ILE A 235 7.90 -15.50 1.98
N LEU A 236 7.63 -14.23 1.68
CA LEU A 236 7.32 -13.23 2.70
C LEU A 236 6.03 -13.56 3.46
N VAL A 237 4.98 -13.97 2.75
CA VAL A 237 3.69 -14.37 3.35
C VAL A 237 3.86 -15.62 4.21
N LEU A 238 4.54 -16.66 3.72
CA LEU A 238 4.80 -17.88 4.48
C LEU A 238 5.63 -17.59 5.73
N PHE A 239 6.60 -16.69 5.64
CA PHE A 239 7.38 -16.26 6.80
C PHE A 239 6.50 -15.56 7.86
N LEU A 240 5.62 -14.65 7.44
CA LEU A 240 4.67 -13.99 8.35
C LEU A 240 3.64 -14.94 8.96
N GLN A 241 3.29 -16.04 8.29
CA GLN A 241 2.38 -17.06 8.84
C GLN A 241 3.00 -17.81 10.03
N LEU A 242 4.33 -17.89 10.08
CA LEU A 242 5.07 -18.53 11.17
C LEU A 242 5.47 -17.56 12.27
N MET A 243 5.23 -16.26 12.08
CA MET A 243 5.59 -15.23 13.04
C MET A 243 4.46 -15.02 14.05
N PRO A 244 4.69 -15.31 15.34
CA PRO A 244 3.74 -14.99 16.40
C PRO A 244 3.64 -13.48 16.62
N THR A 245 2.51 -13.00 17.13
CA THR A 245 2.27 -11.58 17.45
C THR A 245 3.22 -11.06 18.53
N GLU A 246 3.71 -11.91 19.41
CA GLU A 246 4.67 -11.59 20.46
C GLU A 246 6.04 -11.16 19.89
N CYS A 247 6.32 -11.49 18.63
CA CYS A 247 7.54 -11.06 17.94
C CYS A 247 7.44 -9.66 17.31
N THR A 248 6.31 -8.96 17.49
CA THR A 248 6.08 -7.61 16.90
C THR A 248 6.35 -6.50 17.90
N SER A 249 6.51 -5.27 17.40
CA SER A 249 6.60 -4.08 18.26
C SER A 249 5.22 -3.72 18.83
N SER A 250 5.18 -3.08 20.00
CA SER A 250 3.95 -2.53 20.57
C SER A 250 3.19 -1.57 19.64
N GLU A 251 3.89 -0.85 18.75
CA GLU A 251 3.28 0.03 17.75
C GLU A 251 2.65 -0.70 16.55
N TRP A 252 2.90 -2.00 16.38
CA TRP A 252 2.46 -2.74 15.20
C TRP A 252 0.93 -2.81 15.13
N SER A 253 0.28 -3.18 16.23
CA SER A 253 -1.18 -3.31 16.33
C SER A 253 -1.87 -1.96 16.17
N SER A 254 -1.34 -0.91 16.82
CA SER A 254 -1.94 0.43 16.76
C SER A 254 -1.85 1.03 15.36
N ARG A 255 -0.72 0.90 14.66
CA ARG A 255 -0.59 1.35 13.25
C ARG A 255 -1.47 0.57 12.30
N LEU A 256 -1.54 -0.76 12.46
CA LEU A 256 -2.42 -1.60 11.67
C LEU A 256 -3.88 -1.16 11.82
N LEU A 257 -4.35 -0.98 13.06
CA LEU A 257 -5.72 -0.56 13.33
C LEU A 257 -5.99 0.85 12.80
N GLN A 258 -5.06 1.79 12.97
CA GLN A 258 -5.14 3.13 12.40
C GLN A 258 -5.39 3.06 10.89
N HIS A 259 -4.66 2.20 10.16
CA HIS A 259 -4.84 2.03 8.73
C HIS A 259 -6.17 1.37 8.36
N ILE A 260 -6.64 0.41 9.15
CA ILE A 260 -7.91 -0.30 8.90
C ILE A 260 -9.13 0.58 9.20
N THR A 261 -9.08 1.37 10.26
CA THR A 261 -10.21 2.19 10.73
C THR A 261 -10.22 3.61 10.18
N GLY A 262 -9.09 4.09 9.65
CA GLY A 262 -8.95 5.44 9.10
C GLY A 262 -8.93 6.56 10.15
N ARG A 263 -8.80 6.22 11.44
CA ARG A 263 -8.83 7.19 12.56
C ARG A 263 -7.42 7.57 13.04
N PRO A 264 -7.19 8.82 13.46
CA PRO A 264 -5.94 9.19 14.13
C PRO A 264 -5.81 8.45 15.47
N PRO A 265 -4.58 8.10 15.90
CA PRO A 265 -4.35 7.38 17.15
C PRO A 265 -4.80 8.24 18.34
N THR A 266 -5.64 7.67 19.20
CA THR A 266 -6.07 8.24 20.46
C THR A 266 -5.27 7.66 21.62
N LEU A 267 -5.30 8.32 22.79
CA LEU A 267 -4.68 7.80 24.03
C LEU A 267 -5.24 6.42 24.43
N ASP A 268 -6.46 6.10 24.01
CA ASP A 268 -7.14 4.82 24.25
C ASP A 268 -6.72 3.70 23.28
N ASP A 269 -5.97 4.04 22.21
CA ASP A 269 -5.46 3.08 21.20
C ASP A 269 -4.09 2.49 21.57
N ALA A 270 -3.60 2.74 22.78
CA ALA A 270 -2.40 2.09 23.32
C ALA A 270 -2.61 0.57 23.56
N GLY A 271 -3.85 0.08 23.44
CA GLY A 271 -4.21 -1.33 23.55
C GLY A 271 -3.96 -2.14 22.27
N SER A 272 -4.10 -3.46 22.40
CA SER A 272 -4.13 -4.41 21.28
C SER A 272 -5.43 -5.18 21.37
N LEU A 273 -6.02 -5.57 20.22
CA LEU A 273 -7.17 -6.49 20.19
C LEU A 273 -6.83 -7.81 20.90
N PHE A 274 -5.58 -8.23 20.78
CA PHE A 274 -5.06 -9.47 21.35
C PHE A 274 -4.18 -9.14 22.55
N ALA A 275 -4.57 -9.62 23.73
CA ALA A 275 -3.76 -9.51 24.93
C ALA A 275 -2.55 -10.45 24.81
N THR A 276 -1.34 -9.91 24.90
CA THR A 276 -0.11 -10.71 25.01
C THR A 276 0.16 -10.99 26.48
N SER A 277 0.33 -12.25 26.87
CA SER A 277 0.79 -12.58 28.23
C SER A 277 2.19 -11.99 28.45
N PRO A 278 2.46 -11.35 29.59
CA PRO A 278 3.79 -10.86 29.94
C PRO A 278 4.68 -12.04 30.38
N GLU A 279 5.08 -12.91 29.46
CA GLU A 279 6.05 -13.98 29.74
C GLU A 279 7.32 -13.84 28.87
N THR A 280 8.33 -13.26 29.52
CA THR A 280 9.78 -13.33 29.24
C THR A 280 10.31 -12.81 27.89
N ASP A 281 10.94 -11.64 27.98
CA ASP A 281 11.87 -10.98 27.04
C ASP A 281 13.12 -11.81 26.61
N ASN A 282 13.09 -13.14 26.71
CA ASN A 282 14.24 -14.02 26.48
C ASN A 282 14.44 -14.44 25.02
N LEU A 283 13.53 -14.10 24.09
CA LEU A 283 13.65 -14.42 22.65
C LEU A 283 14.34 -13.32 21.81
N SER A 284 14.76 -12.23 22.47
CA SER A 284 15.37 -11.04 21.86
C SER A 284 16.75 -11.25 21.22
N ALA A 285 17.35 -12.44 21.37
CA ALA A 285 18.68 -12.79 20.86
C ALA A 285 18.68 -13.68 19.61
N SER A 286 17.59 -13.73 18.83
CA SER A 286 17.59 -14.50 17.57
C SER A 286 18.08 -13.67 16.37
N SER A 287 18.92 -14.26 15.52
CA SER A 287 19.39 -13.66 14.26
C SER A 287 18.27 -13.27 13.28
N LEU A 288 17.04 -13.75 13.53
CA LEU A 288 15.85 -13.47 12.75
C LEU A 288 15.13 -12.18 13.17
N GLN A 289 15.45 -11.59 14.31
CA GLN A 289 14.70 -10.45 14.85
C GLN A 289 14.64 -9.24 13.90
N PRO A 290 15.73 -8.83 13.22
CA PRO A 290 15.66 -7.75 12.23
C PRO A 290 14.76 -8.09 11.03
N LEU A 291 14.76 -9.36 10.60
CA LEU A 291 13.90 -9.82 9.50
C LEU A 291 12.43 -9.80 9.93
N ARG A 292 12.12 -10.22 11.16
CA ARG A 292 10.76 -10.18 11.71
C ARG A 292 10.24 -8.74 11.85
N ALA A 293 11.04 -7.84 12.40
CA ALA A 293 10.65 -6.43 12.55
C ALA A 293 10.34 -5.79 11.18
N LEU A 294 11.18 -6.06 10.18
CA LEU A 294 10.99 -5.51 8.84
C LEU A 294 9.79 -6.15 8.11
N ALA A 295 9.60 -7.46 8.20
CA ALA A 295 8.48 -8.16 7.56
C ALA A 295 7.13 -7.75 8.18
N SER A 296 7.06 -7.61 9.51
CA SER A 296 5.84 -7.16 10.19
C SER A 296 5.50 -5.69 9.88
N SER A 297 6.51 -4.83 9.77
CA SER A 297 6.33 -3.43 9.31
C SER A 297 5.87 -3.36 7.85
N TRP A 298 6.42 -4.21 6.99
CA TRP A 298 5.97 -4.37 5.60
C TRP A 298 4.50 -4.78 5.54
N LEU A 299 4.08 -5.74 6.37
CA LEU A 299 2.67 -6.16 6.43
C LEU A 299 1.76 -4.97 6.74
N VAL A 300 2.07 -4.17 7.77
CA VAL A 300 1.31 -2.95 8.11
C VAL A 300 1.29 -1.96 6.94
N HIS A 301 2.43 -1.77 6.26
CA HIS A 301 2.50 -0.89 5.10
C HIS A 301 1.54 -1.33 3.98
N LEU A 302 1.32 -2.63 3.77
CA LEU A 302 0.36 -3.11 2.77
C LEU A 302 -1.08 -2.64 3.06
N PHE A 303 -1.45 -2.46 4.34
CA PHE A 303 -2.78 -2.00 4.75
C PHE A 303 -2.97 -0.48 4.70
N HIS A 304 -1.90 0.29 4.42
CA HIS A 304 -1.98 1.75 4.39
C HIS A 304 -3.11 2.24 3.45
N PRO A 305 -3.95 3.22 3.84
CA PRO A 305 -5.12 3.65 3.05
C PRO A 305 -4.79 4.05 1.60
N HIS A 306 -3.63 4.68 1.37
CA HIS A 306 -3.14 4.98 0.02
C HIS A 306 -2.94 3.74 -0.88
N ASN A 307 -2.58 2.60 -0.30
CA ASN A 307 -2.42 1.35 -1.03
C ASN A 307 -3.77 0.69 -1.30
N MET A 308 -4.73 0.82 -0.38
CA MET A 308 -6.09 0.29 -0.54
C MET A 308 -6.80 0.81 -1.78
N GLY A 309 -6.78 2.13 -2.02
CA GLY A 309 -7.38 2.69 -3.24
C GLY A 309 -6.73 2.19 -4.53
N GLN A 310 -5.44 1.79 -4.48
CA GLN A 310 -4.77 1.19 -5.64
C GLN A 310 -5.21 -0.27 -5.86
N TYR A 311 -5.41 -1.04 -4.78
CA TYR A 311 -5.91 -2.41 -4.90
C TYR A 311 -7.34 -2.42 -5.45
N GLU A 312 -8.22 -1.61 -4.88
CA GLU A 312 -9.61 -1.50 -5.32
C GLU A 312 -9.68 -1.10 -6.80
N ALA A 313 -8.89 -0.12 -7.24
CA ALA A 313 -8.83 0.28 -8.63
C ALA A 313 -8.43 -0.85 -9.58
N VAL A 314 -7.46 -1.69 -9.20
CA VAL A 314 -7.05 -2.85 -10.00
C VAL A 314 -8.13 -3.94 -10.00
N VAL A 315 -8.72 -4.24 -8.85
CA VAL A 315 -9.81 -5.22 -8.74
C VAL A 315 -11.00 -4.79 -9.60
N MET A 316 -11.36 -3.49 -9.57
CA MET A 316 -12.43 -2.92 -10.39
C MET A 316 -12.13 -2.86 -11.87
N ALA A 317 -10.88 -2.62 -12.27
CA ALA A 317 -10.50 -2.68 -13.68
C ALA A 317 -10.67 -4.09 -14.28
N HIS A 318 -10.61 -5.13 -13.43
CA HIS A 318 -10.66 -6.54 -13.82
C HIS A 318 -11.93 -7.26 -13.32
N ARG A 319 -12.98 -6.53 -12.93
CA ARG A 319 -14.20 -7.07 -12.29
C ARG A 319 -14.87 -8.23 -13.05
N ASP A 320 -14.84 -8.21 -14.38
CA ASP A 320 -15.55 -9.18 -15.23
C ASP A 320 -14.61 -10.27 -15.79
N CYS A 321 -13.35 -10.30 -15.34
CA CYS A 321 -12.30 -11.16 -15.92
C CYS A 321 -12.54 -12.67 -15.77
N ILE A 322 -13.51 -13.09 -14.93
CA ILE A 322 -13.72 -14.51 -14.60
C ILE A 322 -14.24 -15.34 -15.78
N CYS A 323 -14.84 -14.70 -16.78
CA CYS A 323 -15.40 -15.37 -17.96
C CYS A 323 -14.35 -15.63 -19.05
N ASP A 324 -13.21 -14.92 -19.01
CA ASP A 324 -12.15 -15.05 -20.00
C ASP A 324 -10.80 -15.38 -19.35
N LYS A 325 -10.17 -16.45 -19.83
CA LYS A 325 -8.93 -16.96 -19.25
C LYS A 325 -7.73 -16.01 -19.45
N ALA A 326 -7.68 -15.27 -20.55
CA ALA A 326 -6.61 -14.32 -20.82
C ALA A 326 -6.78 -13.09 -19.93
N GLU A 327 -8.00 -12.59 -19.77
CA GLU A 327 -8.31 -11.49 -18.85
C GLU A 327 -8.00 -11.88 -17.40
N LEU A 328 -8.37 -13.07 -16.96
CA LEU A 328 -8.03 -13.57 -15.62
C LEU A 328 -6.51 -13.65 -15.40
N THR A 329 -5.76 -14.04 -16.43
CA THR A 329 -4.29 -14.06 -16.38
C THR A 329 -3.72 -12.64 -16.30
N ALA A 330 -4.31 -11.68 -17.03
CA ALA A 330 -3.93 -10.28 -16.95
C ALA A 330 -4.22 -9.70 -15.56
N ALA A 331 -5.39 -9.99 -14.99
CA ALA A 331 -5.78 -9.59 -13.64
C ALA A 331 -4.78 -10.11 -12.60
N TYR A 332 -4.39 -11.39 -12.68
CA TYR A 332 -3.37 -11.95 -11.82
C TYR A 332 -2.02 -11.24 -11.96
N ASN A 333 -1.57 -10.99 -13.19
CA ASN A 333 -0.31 -10.29 -13.45
C ASN A 333 -0.31 -8.88 -12.83
N ASP A 334 -1.38 -8.12 -13.04
CA ASP A 334 -1.51 -6.75 -12.53
C ASP A 334 -1.56 -6.71 -10.99
N CYS A 335 -2.27 -7.65 -10.36
CA CYS A 335 -2.29 -7.80 -8.91
C CYS A 335 -0.90 -8.09 -8.34
N VAL A 336 -0.19 -9.08 -8.91
CA VAL A 336 1.18 -9.42 -8.49
C VAL A 336 2.13 -8.25 -8.70
N HIS A 337 2.04 -7.56 -9.85
CA HIS A 337 2.90 -6.43 -10.16
C HIS A 337 2.65 -5.24 -9.23
N LEU A 338 1.39 -4.98 -8.90
CA LEU A 338 1.01 -3.94 -7.93
C LEU A 338 1.58 -4.24 -6.54
N LEU A 339 1.30 -5.42 -5.99
CA LEU A 339 1.79 -5.84 -4.67
C LEU A 339 3.32 -5.84 -4.61
N TYR A 340 3.98 -6.37 -5.65
CA TYR A 340 5.44 -6.37 -5.71
C TYR A 340 5.99 -4.96 -5.79
N ARG A 341 5.37 -4.05 -6.55
CA ARG A 341 5.82 -2.64 -6.66
C ARG A 341 5.69 -1.89 -5.34
N ILE A 342 4.58 -2.08 -4.61
CA ILE A 342 4.37 -1.50 -3.28
C ILE A 342 5.44 -2.03 -2.31
N SER A 343 5.61 -3.36 -2.28
CA SER A 343 6.65 -4.02 -1.47
C SER A 343 8.05 -3.53 -1.81
N GLU A 344 8.37 -3.41 -3.09
CA GLU A 344 9.67 -2.96 -3.58
C GLU A 344 9.96 -1.51 -3.19
N THR A 345 8.93 -0.66 -3.17
CA THR A 345 9.05 0.73 -2.72
C THR A 345 9.33 0.79 -1.23
N PHE A 346 8.59 0.01 -0.44
CA PHE A 346 8.81 -0.14 1.00
C PHE A 346 10.23 -0.61 1.33
N PHE A 347 10.66 -1.76 0.79
CA PHE A 347 11.97 -2.34 1.12
C PHE A 347 13.15 -1.47 0.68
N LYS A 348 13.01 -0.72 -0.41
CA LYS A 348 14.04 0.23 -0.85
C LYS A 348 14.14 1.45 0.04
N THR A 349 13.00 1.94 0.51
CA THR A 349 12.91 3.16 1.33
C THR A 349 13.34 2.86 2.76
N ASP A 350 12.81 1.80 3.34
CA ASP A 350 12.90 1.55 4.79
C ASP A 350 14.09 0.64 5.16
N ALA A 351 14.61 -0.14 4.21
CA ALA A 351 15.62 -1.15 4.49
C ALA A 351 16.78 -1.21 3.47
N ALA A 352 16.82 -0.29 2.51
CA ALA A 352 17.84 -0.25 1.44
C ALA A 352 18.08 -1.61 0.75
N THR A 353 17.05 -2.45 0.69
CA THR A 353 17.05 -3.77 0.06
C THR A 353 15.97 -3.84 -1.02
N CYS A 354 15.86 -4.96 -1.73
CA CYS A 354 14.74 -5.21 -2.64
C CYS A 354 13.91 -6.39 -2.15
N THR A 355 12.68 -6.48 -2.65
CA THR A 355 11.72 -7.54 -2.28
C THR A 355 12.33 -8.93 -2.53
N GLY A 356 13.01 -9.09 -3.67
CA GLY A 356 13.65 -10.35 -4.04
C GLY A 356 14.83 -10.72 -3.14
N ASP A 357 15.71 -9.77 -2.83
CA ASP A 357 16.84 -10.02 -1.94
C ASP A 357 16.38 -10.33 -0.53
N PHE A 358 15.38 -9.61 -0.02
CA PHE A 358 14.80 -9.87 1.30
C PHE A 358 14.15 -11.26 1.37
N ALA A 359 13.38 -11.67 0.35
CA ALA A 359 12.83 -13.01 0.25
C ALA A 359 13.92 -14.09 0.23
N LYS A 360 15.02 -13.88 -0.50
CA LYS A 360 16.17 -14.81 -0.52
C LYS A 360 16.88 -14.89 0.81
N THR A 361 17.05 -13.76 1.51
CA THR A 361 17.62 -13.73 2.86
C THR A 361 16.75 -14.54 3.82
N ILE A 362 15.42 -14.35 3.80
CA ILE A 362 14.49 -15.16 4.59
C ILE A 362 14.62 -16.65 4.25
N ALA A 363 14.58 -17.00 2.97
CA ALA A 363 14.71 -18.40 2.53
C ALA A 363 16.05 -19.03 2.94
N HIS A 364 17.13 -18.26 2.96
CA HIS A 364 18.42 -18.73 3.45
C HIS A 364 18.39 -19.11 4.95
N TYR A 365 17.79 -18.26 5.79
CA TYR A 365 17.66 -18.55 7.22
C TYR A 365 16.53 -19.53 7.55
N CYS A 366 15.55 -19.68 6.66
CA CYS A 366 14.39 -20.56 6.81
C CYS A 366 14.19 -21.41 5.54
N PRO A 367 15.11 -22.36 5.24
CA PRO A 367 15.12 -23.08 3.96
C PRO A 367 13.89 -23.96 3.72
N PHE A 368 13.23 -24.39 4.79
CA PHE A 368 11.98 -25.15 4.71
C PHE A 368 10.84 -24.37 4.03
N LEU A 369 10.90 -23.03 4.00
CA LEU A 369 9.91 -22.18 3.32
C LEU A 369 9.91 -22.39 1.81
N GLU A 370 11.06 -22.71 1.20
CA GLU A 370 11.10 -23.02 -0.23
C GLU A 370 10.34 -24.32 -0.54
N GLY A 371 10.45 -25.33 0.34
CA GLY A 371 9.67 -26.57 0.22
C GLY A 371 8.17 -26.33 0.40
N ALA A 372 7.78 -25.47 1.35
CA ALA A 372 6.38 -25.07 1.53
C ALA A 372 5.84 -24.31 0.30
N LEU A 373 6.64 -23.42 -0.28
CA LEU A 373 6.29 -22.72 -1.52
C LEU A 373 6.14 -23.71 -2.68
N GLU A 374 7.07 -24.65 -2.84
CA GLU A 374 7.01 -25.67 -3.89
C GLU A 374 5.75 -26.54 -3.77
N ALA A 375 5.36 -26.91 -2.54
CA ALA A 375 4.12 -27.63 -2.29
C ALA A 375 2.89 -26.83 -2.74
N HIS A 376 2.84 -25.52 -2.47
CA HIS A 376 1.79 -24.64 -3.00
C HIS A 376 1.76 -24.60 -4.52
N LEU A 377 2.93 -24.42 -5.16
CA LEU A 377 3.03 -24.36 -6.62
C LEU A 377 2.61 -25.66 -7.29
N LYS A 378 2.90 -26.82 -6.69
CA LYS A 378 2.43 -28.13 -7.19
C LYS A 378 0.91 -28.25 -7.18
N ARG A 379 0.23 -27.63 -6.21
CA ARG A 379 -1.24 -27.66 -6.09
C ARG A 379 -1.95 -26.64 -6.98
N GLU A 380 -1.42 -25.42 -7.05
CA GLU A 380 -2.12 -24.27 -7.68
C GLU A 380 -1.52 -23.85 -9.03
N GLY A 381 -0.34 -24.36 -9.39
CA GLY A 381 0.44 -23.92 -10.54
C GLY A 381 1.16 -22.59 -10.29
N TYR A 382 0.43 -21.57 -9.82
CA TYR A 382 0.96 -20.27 -9.46
C TYR A 382 0.52 -19.89 -8.05
N PHE A 383 1.41 -19.27 -7.28
CA PHE A 383 1.16 -18.94 -5.88
C PHE A 383 -0.09 -18.06 -5.73
N LYS A 384 -1.11 -18.55 -5.00
CA LYS A 384 -2.38 -17.86 -4.69
C LYS A 384 -3.25 -17.56 -5.91
N PHE A 385 -3.04 -18.20 -7.05
CA PHE A 385 -3.86 -17.97 -8.24
C PHE A 385 -5.31 -18.40 -8.03
N HIS A 386 -5.57 -19.55 -7.39
CA HIS A 386 -6.95 -19.99 -7.11
C HIS A 386 -7.66 -19.08 -6.10
N ALA A 387 -6.95 -18.54 -5.10
CA ALA A 387 -7.52 -17.55 -4.19
C ALA A 387 -7.97 -16.29 -4.96
N LEU A 388 -7.11 -15.78 -5.87
CA LEU A 388 -7.48 -14.67 -6.74
C LEU A 388 -8.74 -14.96 -7.56
N VAL A 389 -8.83 -16.16 -8.17
CA VAL A 389 -10.04 -16.58 -8.90
C VAL A 389 -11.28 -16.54 -8.01
N ALA A 390 -11.18 -17.06 -6.78
CA ALA A 390 -12.30 -17.07 -5.83
C ALA A 390 -12.76 -15.65 -5.46
N HIS A 391 -11.82 -14.73 -5.19
CA HIS A 391 -12.15 -13.34 -4.88
C HIS A 391 -12.82 -12.63 -6.07
N PHE A 392 -12.24 -12.74 -7.27
CA PHE A 392 -12.76 -12.09 -8.48
C PHE A 392 -14.13 -12.65 -8.88
N ARG A 393 -14.42 -13.91 -8.55
CA ARG A 393 -15.76 -14.48 -8.74
C ARG A 393 -16.81 -13.77 -7.88
N GLU A 394 -16.52 -13.51 -6.61
CA GLU A 394 -17.46 -12.80 -5.75
C GLU A 394 -17.62 -11.34 -6.16
N VAL A 395 -16.54 -10.70 -6.63
CA VAL A 395 -16.58 -9.35 -7.22
C VAL A 395 -17.51 -9.30 -8.44
N ALA A 396 -17.33 -10.21 -9.40
CA ALA A 396 -18.16 -10.26 -10.61
C ALA A 396 -19.65 -10.47 -10.30
N LEU A 397 -19.96 -11.33 -9.33
CA LEU A 397 -21.35 -11.60 -8.93
C LEU A 397 -22.03 -10.43 -8.21
N SER A 398 -21.23 -9.58 -7.55
CA SER A 398 -21.71 -8.45 -6.76
C SER A 398 -22.06 -7.21 -7.61
N ALA A 399 -21.76 -7.24 -8.90
CA ALA A 399 -22.23 -6.25 -9.86
C ALA A 399 -23.75 -6.28 -10.11
N THR A 400 -24.44 -7.28 -9.57
CA THR A 400 -25.90 -7.40 -9.64
C THR A 400 -26.53 -6.47 -8.60
N PRO A 401 -27.51 -5.62 -8.94
CA PRO A 401 -28.12 -4.68 -7.99
C PRO A 401 -28.66 -5.42 -6.77
N GLN A 402 -28.11 -5.09 -5.60
CA GLN A 402 -28.64 -5.58 -4.33
C GLN A 402 -29.90 -4.81 -3.97
N HIS A 403 -30.92 -5.52 -3.50
CA HIS A 403 -32.11 -4.88 -2.94
C HIS A 403 -31.70 -4.04 -1.73
N GLU A 404 -32.02 -2.74 -1.75
CA GLU A 404 -31.91 -1.88 -0.56
C GLU A 404 -32.78 -2.48 0.56
N GLN A 405 -32.13 -3.09 1.54
CA GLN A 405 -32.82 -3.54 2.74
C GLN A 405 -33.09 -2.33 3.63
N LYS A 406 -34.36 -2.17 4.02
CA LYS A 406 -34.77 -1.06 4.89
C LYS A 406 -34.07 -1.18 6.25
N PRO A 407 -33.53 -0.08 6.81
CA PRO A 407 -32.97 -0.09 8.14
C PRO A 407 -34.03 -0.53 9.15
N THR A 408 -33.69 -1.54 9.95
CA THR A 408 -34.51 -2.04 11.06
C THR A 408 -34.23 -1.27 12.34
N THR A 409 -35.19 -1.29 13.27
CA THR A 409 -35.07 -0.68 14.61
C THR A 409 -34.29 -1.55 15.61
N SER A 410 -33.54 -2.56 15.16
CA SER A 410 -32.77 -3.42 16.07
C SER A 410 -31.56 -2.64 16.62
N GLY A 411 -31.35 -2.66 17.93
CA GLY A 411 -30.17 -2.05 18.55
C GLY A 411 -28.83 -2.73 18.19
N ILE A 412 -28.85 -3.83 17.45
CA ILE A 412 -27.65 -4.48 16.88
C ILE A 412 -27.28 -3.84 15.53
N SER A 413 -28.25 -3.26 14.81
CA SER A 413 -28.01 -2.61 13.53
C SER A 413 -27.29 -1.28 13.73
N GLY A 414 -26.25 -1.02 12.94
CA GLY A 414 -25.48 0.22 13.05
C GLY A 414 -24.13 0.19 12.34
N ASP A 415 -23.45 1.33 12.35
CA ASP A 415 -22.04 1.44 12.01
C ASP A 415 -21.22 1.35 13.29
N TRP A 416 -20.46 0.28 13.42
CA TRP A 416 -19.77 -0.09 14.65
C TRP A 416 -18.27 -0.02 14.47
N VAL A 417 -17.56 0.57 15.43
CA VAL A 417 -16.09 0.50 15.51
C VAL A 417 -15.66 0.02 16.87
N VAL A 418 -14.71 -0.92 16.88
CA VAL A 418 -14.22 -1.55 18.09
C VAL A 418 -13.50 -0.52 18.97
N CYS A 419 -13.78 -0.58 20.27
CA CYS A 419 -13.12 0.23 21.30
C CYS A 419 -12.01 -0.60 21.95
N LEU A 420 -10.76 -0.40 21.53
CA LEU A 420 -9.63 -1.20 22.02
C LEU A 420 -9.46 -1.15 23.55
N ALA A 421 -9.56 0.03 24.15
CA ALA A 421 -9.41 0.19 25.60
C ALA A 421 -10.44 -0.60 26.44
N LYS A 422 -11.57 -0.99 25.83
CA LYS A 422 -12.65 -1.74 26.49
C LYS A 422 -12.75 -3.18 25.99
N SER A 423 -12.01 -3.52 24.93
CA SER A 423 -12.06 -4.83 24.28
C SER A 423 -10.85 -5.65 24.70
N HIS A 424 -11.04 -6.96 24.85
CA HIS A 424 -9.95 -7.87 25.14
C HIS A 424 -10.24 -9.23 24.54
N LEU A 425 -9.29 -9.77 23.79
CA LEU A 425 -9.26 -11.17 23.39
C LEU A 425 -8.04 -11.81 24.03
N THR A 426 -8.26 -12.92 24.72
CA THR A 426 -7.23 -13.69 25.41
C THR A 426 -6.95 -14.96 24.61
N PRO A 427 -5.90 -14.99 23.77
CA PRO A 427 -5.49 -16.20 23.09
C PRO A 427 -4.83 -17.17 24.09
N ALA A 428 -5.22 -18.44 24.04
CA ALA A 428 -4.57 -19.55 24.74
C ALA A 428 -3.37 -20.12 23.94
N LEU A 429 -3.32 -19.85 22.63
CA LEU A 429 -2.24 -20.23 21.72
C LEU A 429 -1.69 -19.01 21.00
N ALA A 430 -0.39 -19.00 20.70
CA ALA A 430 0.26 -17.90 19.99
C ALA A 430 -0.40 -17.65 18.63
N LEU A 431 -0.86 -16.42 18.40
CA LEU A 431 -1.54 -16.02 17.17
C LEU A 431 -0.50 -15.52 16.15
N SER A 432 -0.59 -15.93 14.89
CA SER A 432 0.31 -15.39 13.88
C SER A 432 -0.05 -13.95 13.50
N VAL A 433 0.93 -13.15 13.09
CA VAL A 433 0.71 -11.76 12.67
C VAL A 433 -0.23 -11.63 11.48
N THR A 434 -0.26 -12.64 10.59
CA THR A 434 -1.20 -12.70 9.46
C THR A 434 -2.62 -13.03 9.90
N ALA A 435 -2.78 -13.94 10.87
CA ALA A 435 -4.08 -14.22 11.45
C ALA A 435 -4.63 -13.00 12.19
N ALA A 436 -3.79 -12.35 13.01
CA ALA A 436 -4.14 -11.10 13.71
C ALA A 436 -4.55 -9.99 12.74
N ALA A 437 -3.79 -9.80 11.64
CA ALA A 437 -4.14 -8.82 10.62
C ALA A 437 -5.45 -9.17 9.90
N HIS A 438 -5.67 -10.43 9.55
CA HIS A 438 -6.92 -10.88 8.94
C HIS A 438 -8.11 -10.61 9.88
N TRP A 439 -8.04 -11.01 11.15
CA TRP A 439 -9.06 -10.71 12.15
C TRP A 439 -9.34 -9.20 12.28
N ALA A 440 -8.30 -8.37 12.29
CA ALA A 440 -8.47 -6.92 12.32
C ALA A 440 -9.26 -6.41 11.11
N THR A 441 -9.01 -6.93 9.90
CA THR A 441 -9.79 -6.53 8.71
C THR A 441 -11.25 -6.95 8.77
N LEU A 442 -11.58 -8.02 9.50
CA LEU A 442 -12.95 -8.53 9.61
C LEU A 442 -13.75 -7.83 10.70
N LEU A 443 -13.10 -7.46 11.82
CA LEU A 443 -13.78 -7.11 13.05
C LEU A 443 -13.62 -5.65 13.49
N SER A 444 -12.64 -4.89 12.97
CA SER A 444 -12.31 -3.60 13.58
C SER A 444 -13.38 -2.53 13.38
N ALA A 445 -14.01 -2.50 12.21
CA ALA A 445 -15.04 -1.53 11.87
C ALA A 445 -16.03 -2.18 10.90
N CYS A 446 -17.31 -2.24 11.26
CA CYS A 446 -18.32 -2.97 10.52
C CYS A 446 -19.63 -2.19 10.42
N HIS A 447 -20.28 -2.26 9.27
CA HIS A 447 -21.69 -2.00 9.12
C HIS A 447 -22.48 -3.29 9.36
N VAL A 448 -23.46 -3.24 10.24
CA VAL A 448 -24.30 -4.38 10.62
C VAL A 448 -25.77 -4.05 10.38
N ILE A 449 -26.49 -4.95 9.72
CA ILE A 449 -27.94 -4.88 9.59
C ILE A 449 -28.51 -6.17 10.16
N HIS A 450 -29.38 -6.06 11.16
CA HIS A 450 -30.04 -7.19 11.77
C HIS A 450 -31.57 -7.10 11.61
N CYS A 451 -32.14 -8.13 11.02
CA CYS A 451 -33.58 -8.38 10.92
C CYS A 451 -33.90 -9.69 11.65
N GLU A 452 -35.18 -9.95 11.96
CA GLU A 452 -35.60 -11.12 12.75
C GLU A 452 -34.98 -12.47 12.30
N HIS A 453 -34.75 -12.65 11.00
CA HIS A 453 -34.22 -13.90 10.42
C HIS A 453 -32.85 -13.75 9.73
N GLU A 454 -32.26 -12.55 9.70
CA GLU A 454 -31.07 -12.28 8.89
C GLU A 454 -30.10 -11.34 9.62
N LEU A 455 -28.81 -11.60 9.47
CA LEU A 455 -27.74 -10.70 9.87
C LEU A 455 -26.83 -10.46 8.66
N LEU A 456 -26.70 -9.20 8.25
CA LEU A 456 -25.71 -8.74 7.30
C LEU A 456 -24.56 -8.07 8.03
N VAL A 457 -23.33 -8.44 7.68
CA VAL A 457 -22.10 -7.84 8.24
C VAL A 457 -21.17 -7.46 7.10
N GLN A 458 -20.74 -6.20 7.09
CA GLN A 458 -19.80 -5.65 6.10
C GLN A 458 -18.71 -4.89 6.84
N SER A 459 -17.46 -5.31 6.71
CA SER A 459 -16.34 -4.52 7.19
C SER A 459 -16.21 -3.23 6.39
N LYS A 460 -15.84 -2.14 7.06
CA LYS A 460 -15.46 -0.86 6.43
C LYS A 460 -14.12 -0.99 5.70
N TRP A 461 -13.24 -1.87 6.16
CA TRP A 461 -12.07 -2.27 5.39
C TRP A 461 -12.47 -3.34 4.39
N LYS A 462 -12.68 -2.93 3.15
CA LYS A 462 -13.20 -3.79 2.08
C LYS A 462 -12.22 -3.79 0.92
N LEU A 463 -11.42 -4.86 0.81
CA LEU A 463 -10.46 -5.01 -0.29
C LEU A 463 -11.16 -5.40 -1.59
N TYR A 464 -12.14 -6.29 -1.49
CA TYR A 464 -12.92 -6.78 -2.62
C TYR A 464 -14.33 -6.23 -2.50
N PRO A 465 -14.84 -5.46 -3.47
CA PRO A 465 -16.19 -4.92 -3.42
C PRO A 465 -17.21 -6.03 -3.78
N SER A 466 -17.37 -6.97 -2.86
CA SER A 466 -18.33 -8.07 -2.93
C SER A 466 -19.60 -7.80 -2.12
N ALA A 467 -20.55 -8.73 -2.13
CA ALA A 467 -21.67 -8.74 -1.21
C ALA A 467 -21.21 -8.83 0.27
N PRO A 468 -21.98 -8.25 1.20
CA PRO A 468 -21.74 -8.42 2.63
C PRO A 468 -21.88 -9.89 3.05
N SER A 469 -21.30 -10.24 4.20
CA SER A 469 -21.54 -11.55 4.80
C SER A 469 -23.00 -11.65 5.20
N HIS A 470 -23.72 -12.62 4.63
CA HIS A 470 -25.15 -12.84 4.87
C HIS A 470 -25.37 -14.12 5.67
N PHE A 471 -25.81 -13.94 6.91
CA PHE A 471 -26.17 -15.02 7.81
C PHE A 471 -27.70 -15.14 7.89
N ILE A 472 -28.21 -16.33 7.61
CA ILE A 472 -29.61 -16.68 7.84
C ILE A 472 -29.71 -17.30 9.23
N LEU A 473 -30.57 -16.75 10.08
CA LEU A 473 -30.65 -17.03 11.52
C LEU A 473 -31.71 -18.10 11.84
N ASP A 474 -31.70 -19.21 11.10
CA ASP A 474 -32.70 -20.29 11.21
C ASP A 474 -32.22 -21.52 11.98
N ASN A 475 -31.09 -21.41 12.67
CA ASN A 475 -30.42 -22.48 13.41
C ASN A 475 -30.12 -23.73 12.54
N ARG A 476 -29.85 -23.54 11.24
CA ARG A 476 -29.46 -24.62 10.33
C ARG A 476 -28.03 -24.45 9.81
N PRO A 477 -27.29 -25.55 9.60
CA PRO A 477 -26.01 -25.54 8.91
C PRO A 477 -26.10 -24.94 7.51
N ARG A 478 -25.26 -23.94 7.25
CA ARG A 478 -25.19 -23.18 5.99
C ARG A 478 -23.74 -22.92 5.60
N VAL A 479 -23.54 -22.42 4.38
CA VAL A 479 -22.22 -22.03 3.85
C VAL A 479 -22.28 -20.55 3.47
N LEU A 480 -21.46 -19.75 4.15
CA LEU A 480 -21.20 -18.35 3.88
C LEU A 480 -20.31 -18.23 2.66
N ARG A 481 -20.58 -17.27 1.77
CA ARG A 481 -19.81 -17.04 0.54
C ARG A 481 -18.62 -16.10 0.71
N THR A 482 -18.84 -15.05 1.50
CA THR A 482 -17.88 -13.96 1.69
C THR A 482 -17.70 -13.67 3.17
N PHE A 483 -16.47 -13.41 3.57
CA PHE A 483 -16.16 -12.82 4.87
C PHE A 483 -16.49 -11.31 4.88
N PRO A 484 -16.60 -10.69 6.06
CA PRO A 484 -17.01 -9.28 6.15
C PRO A 484 -16.15 -8.30 5.34
N ASN A 485 -14.86 -8.57 5.14
CA ASN A 485 -13.95 -7.73 4.34
C ASN A 485 -14.07 -7.94 2.81
N GLY A 486 -14.97 -8.83 2.38
CA GLY A 486 -15.22 -9.19 0.99
C GLY A 486 -14.36 -10.34 0.46
N GLU A 487 -13.51 -10.94 1.29
CA GLU A 487 -12.80 -12.15 0.90
C GLU A 487 -13.76 -13.33 0.66
N SER A 488 -13.46 -14.17 -0.34
CA SER A 488 -14.24 -15.38 -0.58
C SER A 488 -13.89 -16.45 0.45
N THR A 489 -14.87 -17.18 0.95
CA THR A 489 -14.64 -18.37 1.80
C THR A 489 -14.13 -19.58 0.99
N MET A 490 -14.10 -19.48 -0.33
CA MET A 490 -13.65 -20.55 -1.23
C MET A 490 -12.15 -20.48 -1.55
N THR A 491 -11.38 -19.66 -0.82
CA THR A 491 -9.93 -19.49 -1.07
C THR A 491 -9.08 -20.65 -0.58
N GLY A 492 -9.63 -21.64 0.11
CA GLY A 492 -8.86 -22.66 0.85
C GLY A 492 -8.11 -23.71 0.02
N HIS A 493 -7.97 -23.53 -1.30
CA HIS A 493 -7.14 -24.35 -2.19
C HIS A 493 -7.39 -25.88 -2.12
N GLY A 494 -8.59 -26.32 -1.73
CA GLY A 494 -8.95 -27.74 -1.60
C GLY A 494 -8.40 -28.44 -0.36
N CYS A 495 -7.62 -27.75 0.48
CA CYS A 495 -7.08 -28.28 1.74
C CYS A 495 -7.68 -27.59 2.95
N THR A 496 -8.22 -26.39 2.77
CA THR A 496 -8.98 -25.66 3.78
C THR A 496 -10.41 -25.47 3.29
N LEU A 497 -11.37 -25.67 4.18
CA LEU A 497 -12.76 -25.29 3.97
C LEU A 497 -13.11 -24.20 4.96
N ASP A 498 -13.57 -23.07 4.46
CA ASP A 498 -14.09 -21.96 5.23
C ASP A 498 -15.57 -21.74 4.88
N GLY A 499 -16.28 -21.00 5.73
CA GLY A 499 -17.63 -20.49 5.44
C GLY A 499 -18.77 -21.30 6.03
N ASP A 500 -18.55 -22.52 6.50
CA ASP A 500 -19.59 -23.26 7.22
C ASP A 500 -20.06 -22.47 8.45
N TYR A 501 -21.37 -22.32 8.66
CA TYR A 501 -21.92 -21.63 9.83
C TYR A 501 -23.29 -22.13 10.30
N VAL A 502 -23.62 -21.82 11.55
CA VAL A 502 -24.98 -21.86 12.11
C VAL A 502 -25.25 -20.53 12.80
N GLY A 503 -26.42 -19.93 12.54
CA GLY A 503 -26.83 -18.70 13.21
C GLY A 503 -28.27 -18.79 13.71
N TYR A 504 -28.57 -18.11 14.81
CA TYR A 504 -29.92 -18.00 15.35
C TYR A 504 -30.07 -16.77 16.24
N THR A 505 -31.32 -16.29 16.38
CA THR A 505 -31.68 -15.21 17.29
C THR A 505 -32.30 -15.80 18.55
N SER A 506 -31.87 -15.29 19.70
CA SER A 506 -32.48 -15.50 21.02
C SER A 506 -33.17 -14.21 21.48
N SER A 507 -33.83 -14.20 22.63
CA SER A 507 -34.66 -13.05 23.08
C SER A 507 -33.91 -11.71 23.11
N ASP A 508 -32.60 -11.70 23.38
CA ASP A 508 -31.79 -10.47 23.52
C ASP A 508 -30.45 -10.52 22.75
N ALA A 509 -30.17 -11.61 22.04
CA ALA A 509 -28.85 -11.84 21.43
C ALA A 509 -28.93 -12.57 20.09
N VAL A 510 -27.99 -12.25 19.20
CA VAL A 510 -27.75 -12.99 17.95
C VAL A 510 -26.52 -13.86 18.13
N HIS A 511 -26.66 -15.15 17.81
CA HIS A 511 -25.61 -16.15 17.91
C HIS A 511 -25.19 -16.58 16.52
N VAL A 512 -23.88 -16.56 16.24
CA VAL A 512 -23.32 -17.05 14.98
C VAL A 512 -22.10 -17.91 15.31
N THR A 513 -22.08 -19.16 14.85
CA THR A 513 -20.89 -20.01 14.93
C THR A 513 -20.38 -20.29 13.53
N CYS A 514 -19.16 -19.88 13.25
CA CYS A 514 -18.45 -20.12 11.98
C CYS A 514 -17.43 -21.25 12.16
N TYR A 515 -17.25 -22.06 11.13
CA TYR A 515 -16.36 -23.22 11.13
C TYR A 515 -15.35 -23.13 10.00
N ARG A 516 -14.16 -23.67 10.29
CA ARG A 516 -13.05 -23.87 9.37
C ARG A 516 -12.48 -25.26 9.55
N TYR A 517 -12.10 -25.89 8.46
CA TYR A 517 -11.45 -27.21 8.46
C TYR A 517 -10.16 -27.14 7.68
N ASN A 518 -9.08 -27.69 8.23
CA ASN A 518 -7.81 -27.89 7.55
C ASN A 518 -7.56 -29.40 7.40
N VAL A 519 -7.79 -29.89 6.18
CA VAL A 519 -7.66 -31.30 5.79
C VAL A 519 -6.21 -31.77 5.96
N GLU A 520 -5.22 -30.95 5.57
CA GLU A 520 -3.80 -31.33 5.67
C GLU A 520 -3.33 -31.44 7.13
N ALA A 521 -3.80 -30.53 7.99
CA ALA A 521 -3.45 -30.54 9.41
C ALA A 521 -4.30 -31.52 10.24
N ASN A 522 -5.36 -32.08 9.66
CA ASN A 522 -6.39 -32.82 10.41
C ASN A 522 -6.99 -32.01 11.57
N GLU A 523 -7.23 -30.71 11.35
CA GLU A 523 -7.73 -29.80 12.38
C GLU A 523 -9.04 -29.15 11.95
N GLY A 524 -9.92 -28.89 12.91
CA GLY A 524 -11.08 -28.03 12.77
C GLY A 524 -10.99 -26.85 13.74
N TYR A 525 -11.46 -25.69 13.31
CA TYR A 525 -11.63 -24.51 14.15
C TYR A 525 -13.08 -24.05 14.08
N ARG A 526 -13.64 -23.63 15.22
CA ARG A 526 -14.92 -22.92 15.25
C ARG A 526 -14.78 -21.63 16.03
N VAL A 527 -15.54 -20.63 15.64
CA VAL A 527 -15.64 -19.37 16.36
C VAL A 527 -17.10 -19.02 16.54
N THR A 528 -17.51 -18.87 17.80
CA THR A 528 -18.84 -18.47 18.20
C THR A 528 -18.83 -16.99 18.58
N PHE A 529 -19.74 -16.24 17.99
CA PHE A 529 -20.01 -14.84 18.27
C PHE A 529 -21.41 -14.73 18.90
N CYS A 530 -21.51 -14.03 20.02
CA CYS A 530 -22.77 -13.67 20.68
C CYS A 530 -22.86 -12.14 20.72
N LEU A 531 -23.76 -11.58 19.92
CA LEU A 531 -23.94 -10.14 19.75
C LEU A 531 -25.12 -9.66 20.61
N ARG A 532 -24.91 -8.61 21.40
CA ARG A 532 -25.94 -7.98 22.24
C ARG A 532 -25.86 -6.46 22.18
N ALA A 533 -26.99 -5.82 21.93
CA ALA A 533 -27.12 -4.37 22.11
C ALA A 533 -27.11 -4.04 23.61
N ARG A 534 -26.28 -3.08 24.02
CA ARG A 534 -26.24 -2.59 25.40
C ARG A 534 -27.07 -1.31 25.54
N HIS A 535 -27.47 -1.00 26.77
CA HIS A 535 -28.26 0.20 27.09
C HIS A 535 -27.51 1.52 26.88
N ASP A 536 -26.19 1.49 26.74
CA ASP A 536 -25.33 2.66 26.47
C ASP A 536 -25.05 2.86 24.96
N ASP A 537 -25.96 2.39 24.10
CA ASP A 537 -25.84 2.43 22.63
C ASP A 537 -24.53 1.81 22.09
N ALA A 538 -23.99 0.83 22.84
CA ALA A 538 -22.83 0.04 22.45
C ALA A 538 -23.24 -1.37 22.02
N LEU A 539 -22.45 -1.98 21.14
CA LEU A 539 -22.62 -3.38 20.76
C LEU A 539 -21.55 -4.23 21.48
N LEU A 540 -21.99 -5.20 22.29
CA LEU A 540 -21.13 -6.20 22.90
C LEU A 540 -21.09 -7.44 21.99
N VAL A 541 -19.88 -7.90 21.68
CA VAL A 541 -19.67 -9.17 20.99
C VAL A 541 -18.79 -10.05 21.85
N GLN A 542 -19.38 -11.10 22.42
CA GLN A 542 -18.62 -12.14 23.11
C GLN A 542 -18.13 -13.15 22.08
N LEU A 543 -16.85 -13.49 22.15
CA LEU A 543 -16.18 -14.38 21.20
C LEU A 543 -15.60 -15.58 21.93
N GLN A 544 -15.83 -16.77 21.40
CA GLN A 544 -15.13 -17.99 21.80
C GLN A 544 -14.63 -18.73 20.55
N SER A 545 -13.34 -19.01 20.49
CA SER A 545 -12.70 -19.82 19.46
C SER A 545 -12.19 -21.12 20.05
N GLN A 546 -12.44 -22.21 19.34
CA GLN A 546 -12.11 -23.56 19.75
C GLN A 546 -11.47 -24.33 18.61
N ARG A 547 -10.59 -25.26 18.95
CA ARG A 547 -9.93 -26.19 18.04
C ARG A 547 -10.36 -27.62 18.36
N VAL A 548 -10.41 -28.43 17.33
CA VAL A 548 -10.56 -29.87 17.42
C VAL A 548 -9.52 -30.55 16.54
N VAL A 549 -8.92 -31.63 17.05
CA VAL A 549 -8.14 -32.56 16.22
C VAL A 549 -9.10 -33.59 15.66
N LEU A 550 -9.17 -33.68 14.35
CA LEU A 550 -10.05 -34.59 13.65
C LEU A 550 -9.30 -35.88 13.32
N PRO A 551 -9.93 -37.06 13.46
CA PRO A 551 -9.35 -38.30 12.94
C PRO A 551 -9.10 -38.16 11.44
N ALA A 552 -8.01 -38.75 10.94
CA ALA A 552 -7.49 -38.63 9.57
C ALA A 552 -8.56 -38.20 8.55
N ILE A 553 -8.57 -36.90 8.26
CA ILE A 553 -9.48 -36.26 7.34
C ILE A 553 -9.02 -36.67 5.95
N ASN A 554 -9.85 -37.45 5.25
CA ASN A 554 -9.66 -37.72 3.84
C ASN A 554 -10.39 -36.65 3.00
N ASP A 555 -10.07 -36.60 1.71
CA ASP A 555 -10.68 -35.67 0.75
C ASP A 555 -12.21 -35.75 0.68
N VAL A 556 -12.82 -36.79 1.25
CA VAL A 556 -14.29 -36.94 1.41
C VAL A 556 -14.91 -35.74 2.11
N LEU A 557 -14.19 -35.09 3.03
CA LEU A 557 -14.68 -33.93 3.77
C LEU A 557 -15.05 -32.74 2.85
N LEU A 558 -14.39 -32.63 1.69
CA LEU A 558 -14.69 -31.62 0.66
C LEU A 558 -16.08 -31.81 0.02
N TYR A 559 -16.60 -33.03 0.05
CA TYR A 559 -17.88 -33.40 -0.56
C TYR A 559 -19.02 -33.55 0.46
N MET A 560 -18.70 -33.50 1.75
CA MET A 560 -19.70 -33.54 2.82
C MET A 560 -20.59 -32.30 2.81
N THR A 561 -21.80 -32.42 3.34
CA THR A 561 -22.63 -31.24 3.59
C THR A 561 -22.10 -30.48 4.81
N ALA A 562 -22.43 -29.18 4.93
CA ALA A 562 -22.10 -28.39 6.12
C ALA A 562 -22.62 -29.05 7.41
N ARG A 563 -23.80 -29.67 7.35
CA ARG A 563 -24.38 -30.42 8.47
C ARG A 563 -23.49 -31.59 8.90
N ASP A 564 -23.03 -32.39 7.96
CA ASP A 564 -22.22 -33.58 8.27
C ASP A 564 -20.84 -33.18 8.80
N ARG A 565 -20.24 -32.12 8.26
CA ARG A 565 -18.97 -31.59 8.78
C ARG A 565 -19.09 -31.04 10.19
N MET A 566 -20.19 -30.36 10.51
CA MET A 566 -20.43 -29.84 11.86
C MET A 566 -20.66 -30.97 12.87
N ALA A 567 -21.26 -32.09 12.46
CA ALA A 567 -21.48 -33.25 13.33
C ALA A 567 -20.15 -33.86 13.87
N LEU A 568 -19.02 -33.63 13.18
CA LEU A 568 -17.69 -34.06 13.64
C LEU A 568 -17.28 -33.44 14.98
N TRP A 569 -17.86 -32.28 15.33
CA TRP A 569 -17.57 -31.58 16.58
C TRP A 569 -18.27 -32.19 17.81
N SER A 570 -19.29 -33.02 17.62
CA SER A 570 -20.04 -33.62 18.73
C SER A 570 -19.36 -34.85 19.33
N ALA A 571 -18.39 -35.43 18.63
CA ALA A 571 -17.77 -36.73 18.95
C ALA A 571 -16.30 -36.62 19.37
N THR A 572 -15.80 -35.41 19.58
CA THR A 572 -14.36 -35.12 19.61
C THR A 572 -13.98 -34.26 20.82
N GLN A 573 -12.72 -34.36 21.23
CA GLN A 573 -12.17 -33.51 22.29
C GLN A 573 -11.92 -32.10 21.75
N ILE A 574 -12.49 -31.11 22.42
CA ILE A 574 -12.42 -29.70 22.03
C ILE A 574 -11.46 -28.97 22.97
N GLU A 575 -10.62 -28.12 22.40
CA GLU A 575 -9.68 -27.26 23.09
C GLU A 575 -10.07 -25.79 22.89
N ASP A 576 -10.08 -24.99 23.96
CA ASP A 576 -10.30 -23.55 23.87
C ASP A 576 -9.02 -22.85 23.37
N VAL A 577 -9.16 -22.04 22.31
CA VAL A 577 -8.04 -21.36 21.63
C VAL A 577 -8.00 -19.88 21.96
N MET A 578 -9.17 -19.23 22.04
CA MET A 578 -9.27 -17.80 22.31
C MET A 578 -10.65 -17.50 22.87
N HIS A 579 -10.74 -16.62 23.85
CA HIS A 579 -12.03 -16.11 24.32
C HIS A 579 -11.90 -14.63 24.69
N GLY A 580 -13.01 -13.92 24.73
CA GLY A 580 -13.02 -12.55 25.20
C GLY A 580 -14.23 -11.78 24.69
N GLU A 581 -14.14 -10.46 24.81
CA GLU A 581 -15.22 -9.55 24.52
C GLU A 581 -14.72 -8.37 23.69
N LEU A 582 -15.46 -8.04 22.65
CA LEU A 582 -15.27 -6.86 21.84
C LEU A 582 -16.42 -5.90 22.13
N ILE A 583 -16.08 -4.68 22.52
CA ILE A 583 -17.04 -3.60 22.74
C ILE A 583 -16.94 -2.63 21.58
N TYR A 584 -18.04 -2.45 20.88
CA TYR A 584 -18.17 -1.54 19.75
C TYR A 584 -18.96 -0.30 20.15
N GLN A 585 -18.57 0.83 19.55
CA GLN A 585 -19.25 2.11 19.68
C GLN A 585 -19.78 2.54 18.32
N ASP A 586 -20.87 3.31 18.31
CA ASP A 586 -21.39 3.91 17.09
C ASP A 586 -20.31 4.78 16.44
N ALA A 587 -20.08 4.57 15.14
CA ALA A 587 -19.10 5.27 14.35
C ALA A 587 -19.30 6.80 14.35
N LYS A 588 -20.55 7.29 14.45
CA LYS A 588 -20.89 8.72 14.56
C LYS A 588 -20.55 9.32 15.92
N ALA A 589 -20.59 8.51 16.97
CA ALA A 589 -20.24 8.92 18.33
C ALA A 589 -18.72 8.91 18.56
N ALA A 590 -17.95 8.29 17.67
CA ALA A 590 -16.51 8.16 17.81
C ALA A 590 -15.74 9.37 17.23
N PRO A 591 -14.82 9.98 17.99
CA PRO A 591 -14.07 11.15 17.55
C PRO A 591 -13.15 10.84 16.35
N GLY A 592 -13.12 11.74 15.37
CA GLY A 592 -12.07 11.76 14.33
C GLY A 592 -12.29 10.87 13.11
N MET A 593 -13.51 10.40 12.83
CA MET A 593 -13.79 9.77 11.53
C MET A 593 -13.80 10.82 10.42
N VAL A 594 -12.87 10.68 9.47
CA VAL A 594 -13.00 11.27 8.14
C VAL A 594 -13.89 10.32 7.34
N GLU A 595 -14.93 10.81 6.68
CA GLU A 595 -15.63 10.02 5.65
C GLU A 595 -14.59 9.62 4.59
N LEU A 596 -14.31 8.32 4.50
CA LEU A 596 -13.42 7.73 3.49
C LEU A 596 -14.12 7.66 2.14
#